data_AF-A0A117I1T2-F1
#
_entry.id   AF-A0A117I1T2-F1
#
_cell.length_a   1.000
_cell.length_b   1.000
_cell.length_c   1.000
_cell.angle_alpha   90.00
_cell.angle_beta   90.00
_cell.angle_gamma   90.00
#
_symmetry.space_group_name_H-M   'P 1'
#
loop_
_entity.id
_entity.type
_entity.pdbx_description
1 polymer ?
#
loop_
_entity_poly.entity_id
_entity_poly.type
_entity_poly.pdbx_seq_one_letter_code
_entity_poly.pdbx_strand_id
1 'polypeptide(L)'
;MWEFRQRCLQNQTISGFESAVEVVNGRGDGPMNLADMLTFADIGQLNRIADYYQCECKPNSKHELIQSILTTLGSRPFFEQQVRQLNQADQRFLNNLLFDPRQYYGMEELVAIARQSMDKKESEAGASPRDLIVRFNKSGWLFNGTTQQTRYLYQVPQDLKLRFRDVLSTHLRAGIAKTTEPPMYRDEYHLLADDLKLFLQFVQQHEIALNAEGMMYRRSQQQIMEHLHISEELVGKAGWRFGYGRSFKDYPDRFALLYDYAFHHRLVREEQGTLRLSPAGEDKLGAEKTAEMIQLFRFWLRLYKGAIPNLSSIVYWTGECASEWSTAESLFRQIGPFIQPFYYDTAEAIYDNRIVKMMLHLGMVRIGEHEEGRTVQMTAWGTRLAASCRSISGDVTPIMFDK
;
A
#
# COMPACT_ATOMS: atom_id res chain seq x y z
N MET A 1 -26.97 -44.09 10.96
CA MET A 1 -26.05 -45.24 10.82
C MET A 1 -24.63 -44.70 10.66
N TRP A 2 -23.97 -44.27 11.73
CA TRP A 2 -23.43 -45.12 12.80
C TRP A 2 -22.24 -46.00 12.41
N GLU A 3 -21.46 -45.67 11.37
CA GLU A 3 -20.24 -46.46 11.10
C GLU A 3 -18.99 -45.70 10.63
N PHE A 4 -19.01 -44.37 10.47
CA PHE A 4 -17.80 -43.64 10.06
C PHE A 4 -17.18 -42.75 11.15
N ARG A 5 -17.84 -42.61 12.30
CA ARG A 5 -17.37 -41.80 13.45
C ARG A 5 -16.72 -42.60 14.59
N GLN A 6 -16.48 -43.90 14.42
CA GLN A 6 -15.87 -44.76 15.44
C GLN A 6 -14.45 -45.27 15.12
N ARG A 7 -13.83 -44.84 14.02
CA ARG A 7 -12.53 -45.41 13.59
C ARG A 7 -11.29 -44.55 13.82
N CYS A 8 -11.41 -43.37 14.43
CA CYS A 8 -10.27 -42.46 14.66
C CYS A 8 -9.79 -42.37 16.12
N LEU A 9 -10.28 -43.25 17.00
CA LEU A 9 -9.86 -43.30 18.41
C LEU A 9 -9.59 -44.75 18.81
N GLN A 10 -8.50 -45.33 18.33
CA GLN A 10 -7.77 -46.40 19.02
C GLN A 10 -6.49 -46.79 18.24
N ASN A 11 -5.40 -46.93 19.00
CA ASN A 11 -4.03 -47.36 18.66
C ASN A 11 -3.04 -46.20 18.42
N GLN A 12 -2.53 -45.59 19.50
CA GLN A 12 -1.37 -46.04 20.31
C GLN A 12 -0.02 -46.02 19.56
N THR A 13 0.76 -44.99 19.88
CA THR A 13 2.10 -45.04 20.49
C THR A 13 3.26 -45.84 19.85
N ILE A 14 4.39 -45.13 19.70
CA ILE A 14 5.82 -45.54 19.72
C ILE A 14 6.44 -46.06 18.41
N SER A 15 7.16 -45.16 17.73
CA SER A 15 8.59 -45.22 17.32
C SER A 15 8.80 -44.06 16.34
N GLY A 16 9.81 -43.19 16.44
CA GLY A 16 11.18 -43.43 16.85
C GLY A 16 12.04 -43.45 15.59
N PHE A 17 12.51 -42.27 15.15
CA PHE A 17 13.65 -42.07 14.26
C PHE A 17 13.63 -42.82 12.90
N GLU A 18 12.99 -42.24 11.89
CA GLU A 18 13.36 -42.35 10.46
C GLU A 18 12.28 -41.67 9.60
N SER A 19 12.54 -40.45 9.09
CA SER A 19 11.89 -39.87 7.89
C SER A 19 12.28 -38.40 7.70
N ALA A 20 13.49 -38.17 7.18
CA ALA A 20 13.91 -36.85 6.68
C ALA A 20 14.08 -36.82 5.15
N VAL A 21 13.60 -37.83 4.41
CA VAL A 21 13.84 -37.95 2.95
C VAL A 21 12.57 -38.06 2.11
N GLU A 22 11.38 -38.22 2.71
CA GLU A 22 10.11 -38.31 1.96
C GLU A 22 9.08 -37.24 2.38
N VAL A 23 9.45 -35.96 2.27
CA VAL A 23 8.48 -34.84 2.30
C VAL A 23 8.86 -33.76 1.28
N VAL A 24 9.32 -34.14 0.08
CA VAL A 24 9.71 -33.16 -0.97
C VAL A 24 8.73 -33.10 -2.15
N ASN A 25 7.80 -34.03 -2.31
CA ASN A 25 6.97 -34.10 -3.53
C ASN A 25 5.49 -33.72 -3.37
N GLY A 26 5.11 -32.89 -2.40
CA GLY A 26 3.68 -32.60 -2.19
C GLY A 26 3.28 -31.39 -1.36
N ARG A 27 4.13 -30.38 -1.17
CA ARG A 27 3.68 -29.09 -0.61
C ARG A 27 3.50 -28.10 -1.73
N GLY A 28 2.23 -27.72 -1.94
CA GLY A 28 1.83 -26.68 -2.85
C GLY A 28 2.59 -25.39 -2.62
N ASP A 29 2.64 -24.60 -3.69
CA ASP A 29 3.38 -23.37 -3.99
C ASP A 29 3.15 -22.20 -2.99
N GLY A 30 3.18 -22.49 -1.68
CA GLY A 30 3.01 -21.52 -0.61
C GLY A 30 4.22 -20.61 -0.44
N PRO A 31 4.08 -19.50 0.28
CA PRO A 31 5.17 -18.56 0.51
C PRO A 31 6.34 -19.25 1.24
N MET A 32 7.50 -19.31 0.58
CA MET A 32 8.72 -19.91 1.11
C MET A 32 9.47 -18.96 2.05
N ASN A 33 10.04 -19.49 3.13
CA ASN A 33 10.87 -18.75 4.07
C ASN A 33 12.35 -18.78 3.64
N LEU A 34 13.19 -17.97 4.29
CA LEU A 34 14.62 -17.88 3.96
C LEU A 34 15.32 -19.25 4.06
N ALA A 35 15.03 -20.01 5.12
CA ALA A 35 15.62 -21.34 5.31
C ALA A 35 15.28 -22.31 4.16
N ASP A 36 14.04 -22.26 3.66
CA ASP A 36 13.61 -23.07 2.51
C ASP A 36 14.39 -22.65 1.25
N MET A 37 14.43 -21.33 0.98
CA MET A 37 15.14 -20.78 -0.18
C MET A 37 16.63 -21.14 -0.20
N LEU A 38 17.31 -21.04 0.95
CA LEU A 38 18.73 -21.40 1.08
C LEU A 38 18.97 -22.90 0.85
N THR A 39 18.01 -23.75 1.19
CA THR A 39 18.10 -25.19 0.96
C THR A 39 18.06 -25.52 -0.54
N PHE A 40 17.30 -24.78 -1.33
CA PHE A 40 17.24 -24.95 -2.79
C PHE A 40 18.34 -24.21 -3.55
N ALA A 41 18.94 -23.17 -2.96
CA ALA A 41 20.01 -22.40 -3.58
C ALA A 41 21.24 -23.28 -3.91
N ASP A 42 21.87 -22.99 -5.06
CA ASP A 42 23.14 -23.61 -5.43
C ASP A 42 24.31 -23.05 -4.59
N ILE A 43 25.42 -23.78 -4.56
CA ILE A 43 26.58 -23.41 -3.75
C ILE A 43 27.20 -22.06 -4.17
N GLY A 44 27.08 -21.67 -5.44
CA GLY A 44 27.57 -20.39 -5.93
C GLY A 44 26.70 -19.22 -5.46
N GLN A 45 25.38 -19.38 -5.39
CA GLN A 45 24.50 -18.40 -4.76
C GLN A 45 24.77 -18.29 -3.25
N LEU A 46 24.93 -19.42 -2.57
CA LEU A 46 25.24 -19.42 -1.13
C LEU A 46 26.58 -18.74 -0.82
N ASN A 47 27.64 -19.04 -1.58
CA ASN A 47 28.93 -18.35 -1.44
C ASN A 47 28.79 -16.85 -1.68
N ARG A 48 28.05 -16.41 -2.70
CA ARG A 48 27.81 -14.98 -2.94
C ARG A 48 27.16 -14.26 -1.75
N ILE A 49 26.20 -14.91 -1.09
CA ILE A 49 25.52 -14.36 0.09
C ILE A 49 26.47 -14.36 1.29
N ALA A 50 27.19 -15.46 1.52
CA ALA A 50 28.19 -15.56 2.58
C ALA A 50 29.29 -14.51 2.44
N ASP A 51 29.82 -14.33 1.23
CA ASP A 51 30.84 -13.32 0.91
C ASP A 51 30.31 -11.90 1.13
N TYR A 52 29.05 -11.63 0.75
CA TYR A 52 28.42 -10.33 0.96
C TYR A 52 28.38 -9.94 2.44
N TYR A 53 28.07 -10.90 3.32
CA TYR A 53 28.03 -10.68 4.77
C TYR A 53 29.34 -11.00 5.50
N GLN A 54 30.38 -11.40 4.77
CA GLN A 54 31.67 -11.82 5.33
C GLN A 54 31.52 -12.95 6.39
N CYS A 55 30.64 -13.92 6.10
CA CYS A 55 30.38 -15.06 6.96
C CYS A 55 31.63 -15.95 7.12
N GLU A 56 31.99 -16.28 8.36
CA GLU A 56 33.02 -17.28 8.65
C GLU A 56 32.47 -18.71 8.40
N CYS A 57 32.83 -19.34 7.28
CA CYS A 57 32.35 -20.68 6.91
C CYS A 57 33.25 -21.34 5.84
N LYS A 58 33.16 -22.67 5.66
CA LYS A 58 33.85 -23.36 4.55
C LYS A 58 33.06 -23.20 3.24
N PRO A 59 33.68 -22.68 2.17
CA PRO A 59 32.98 -22.37 0.91
C PRO A 59 32.48 -23.60 0.13
N ASN A 60 32.98 -24.79 0.46
CA ASN A 60 32.59 -26.04 -0.18
C ASN A 60 31.52 -26.82 0.61
N SER A 61 31.15 -26.37 1.82
CA SER A 61 30.15 -27.03 2.65
C SER A 61 28.82 -26.29 2.58
N LYS A 62 27.88 -26.80 1.78
CA LYS A 62 26.53 -26.24 1.68
C LYS A 62 25.86 -26.11 3.05
N HIS A 63 26.02 -27.09 3.92
CA HIS A 63 25.45 -27.04 5.26
C HIS A 63 26.05 -25.92 6.11
N GLU A 64 27.38 -25.77 6.14
CA GLU A 64 28.03 -24.69 6.90
C GLU A 64 27.67 -23.31 6.35
N LEU A 65 27.58 -23.16 5.02
CA LEU A 65 27.13 -21.91 4.36
C LEU A 65 25.71 -21.53 4.80
N ILE A 66 24.76 -22.46 4.72
CA ILE A 66 23.36 -22.20 5.12
C ILE A 66 23.29 -21.81 6.60
N GLN A 67 23.97 -22.55 7.48
CA GLN A 67 23.97 -22.27 8.93
C GLN A 67 24.58 -20.90 9.24
N SER A 68 25.71 -20.55 8.62
CA SER A 68 26.39 -19.27 8.84
C SER A 68 25.53 -18.09 8.34
N ILE A 69 24.91 -18.21 7.16
CA ILE A 69 23.98 -17.22 6.63
C ILE A 69 22.76 -17.05 7.54
N LEU A 70 22.11 -18.15 7.94
CA LEU A 70 20.93 -18.11 8.82
C LEU A 70 21.25 -17.50 10.18
N THR A 71 22.41 -17.82 10.76
CA THR A 71 22.86 -17.26 12.04
C THR A 71 23.11 -15.75 11.92
N THR A 72 23.82 -15.34 10.87
CA THR A 72 24.18 -13.94 10.62
C THR A 72 22.96 -13.09 10.34
N LEU A 73 22.13 -13.49 9.36
CA LEU A 73 20.88 -12.79 9.06
C LEU A 73 19.88 -12.91 10.20
N GLY A 74 19.85 -14.02 10.93
CA GLY A 74 18.99 -14.25 12.09
C GLY A 74 19.25 -13.28 13.25
N SER A 75 20.47 -12.73 13.35
CA SER A 75 20.81 -11.72 14.36
C SER A 75 20.02 -10.43 14.18
N ARG A 76 19.22 -10.06 15.19
CA ARG A 76 18.39 -8.84 15.16
C ARG A 76 19.22 -7.57 14.96
N PRO A 77 20.28 -7.30 15.76
CA PRO A 77 21.10 -6.10 15.59
C PRO A 77 21.74 -6.00 14.21
N PHE A 78 22.24 -7.13 13.70
CA PHE A 78 22.86 -7.18 12.38
C PHE A 78 21.87 -6.83 11.27
N PHE A 79 20.70 -7.46 11.28
CA PHE A 79 19.66 -7.22 10.29
C PHE A 79 19.13 -5.78 10.34
N GLU A 80 18.89 -5.22 11.54
CA GLU A 80 18.49 -3.83 11.69
C GLU A 80 19.55 -2.85 11.13
N GLN A 81 20.83 -3.14 11.36
CA GLN A 81 21.93 -2.36 10.79
C GLN A 81 21.94 -2.42 9.26
N GLN A 82 21.75 -3.61 8.66
CA GLN A 82 21.69 -3.75 7.20
C GLN A 82 20.55 -2.91 6.59
N VAL A 83 19.36 -2.92 7.21
CA VAL A 83 18.23 -2.11 6.75
C VAL A 83 18.51 -0.62 6.88
N ARG A 84 19.13 -0.17 7.97
CA ARG A 84 19.49 1.25 8.19
C ARG A 84 20.53 1.78 7.21
N GLN A 85 21.39 0.90 6.69
CA GLN A 85 22.45 1.27 5.74
C GLN A 85 21.95 1.38 4.28
N LEU A 86 20.70 0.99 4.02
CA LEU A 86 20.10 1.16 2.68
C LEU A 86 20.01 2.64 2.33
N ASN A 87 20.47 2.98 1.12
CA ASN A 87 20.21 4.29 0.54
C ASN A 87 18.72 4.44 0.18
N GLN A 88 18.33 5.64 -0.23
CA GLN A 88 16.93 5.97 -0.51
C GLN A 88 16.31 5.11 -1.61
N ALA A 89 17.02 4.87 -2.72
CA ALA A 89 16.52 4.01 -3.80
C ALA A 89 16.30 2.58 -3.34
N ASP A 90 17.24 2.03 -2.56
CA ASP A 90 17.16 0.69 -2.00
C ASP A 90 15.98 0.58 -1.02
N GLN A 91 15.75 1.58 -0.17
CA GLN A 91 14.61 1.62 0.75
C GLN A 91 13.27 1.66 0.00
N ARG A 92 13.16 2.47 -1.06
CA ARG A 92 11.95 2.54 -1.90
C ARG A 92 11.69 1.24 -2.65
N PHE A 93 12.75 0.63 -3.19
CA PHE A 93 12.63 -0.65 -3.88
C PHE A 93 12.18 -1.74 -2.93
N LEU A 94 12.84 -1.85 -1.76
CA LEU A 94 12.42 -2.74 -0.69
C LEU A 94 10.95 -2.51 -0.35
N ASN A 95 10.57 -1.26 -0.05
CA ASN A 95 9.18 -0.90 0.26
C ASN A 95 8.21 -1.37 -0.83
N ASN A 96 8.51 -1.16 -2.11
CA ASN A 96 7.65 -1.62 -3.19
C ASN A 96 7.50 -3.16 -3.20
N LEU A 97 8.58 -3.92 -2.99
CA LEU A 97 8.50 -5.39 -2.89
C LEU A 97 7.70 -5.86 -1.65
N LEU A 98 7.80 -5.11 -0.55
CA LEU A 98 7.09 -5.43 0.69
C LEU A 98 5.58 -5.27 0.54
N PHE A 99 5.09 -4.34 -0.28
CA PHE A 99 3.65 -4.10 -0.48
C PHE A 99 3.11 -4.65 -1.80
N ASP A 100 3.96 -5.23 -2.65
CA ASP A 100 3.50 -5.93 -3.83
C ASP A 100 2.91 -7.30 -3.44
N PRO A 101 1.64 -7.57 -3.80
CA PRO A 101 0.97 -8.82 -3.48
C PRO A 101 1.50 -10.02 -4.26
N ARG A 102 2.23 -9.80 -5.36
CA ARG A 102 2.79 -10.88 -6.17
C ARG A 102 3.85 -11.63 -5.37
N GLN A 103 3.80 -12.95 -5.47
CA GLN A 103 4.82 -13.83 -4.87
C GLN A 103 6.06 -13.92 -5.76
N TYR A 104 5.85 -13.90 -7.07
CA TYR A 104 6.88 -14.07 -8.08
C TYR A 104 6.98 -12.83 -8.97
N TYR A 105 8.20 -12.50 -9.40
CA TYR A 105 8.48 -11.38 -10.30
C TYR A 105 9.33 -11.83 -11.48
N GLY A 106 8.96 -11.41 -12.69
CA GLY A 106 9.87 -11.45 -13.83
C GLY A 106 10.93 -10.35 -13.76
N MET A 107 12.01 -10.49 -14.53
CA MET A 107 13.07 -9.47 -14.60
C MET A 107 12.53 -8.10 -15.07
N GLU A 108 11.66 -8.08 -16.07
CA GLU A 108 11.07 -6.81 -16.57
C GLU A 108 10.23 -6.11 -15.49
N GLU A 109 9.50 -6.87 -14.68
CA GLU A 109 8.72 -6.34 -13.56
C GLU A 109 9.65 -5.75 -12.49
N LEU A 110 10.71 -6.47 -12.11
CA LEU A 110 11.71 -5.95 -11.17
C LEU A 110 12.41 -4.71 -11.70
N VAL A 111 12.74 -4.66 -12.98
CA VAL A 111 13.34 -3.48 -13.62
C VAL A 111 12.36 -2.30 -13.58
N ALA A 112 11.07 -2.53 -13.81
CA ALA A 112 10.06 -1.49 -13.70
C ALA A 112 9.94 -0.96 -12.26
N ILE A 113 9.91 -1.85 -11.26
CA ILE A 113 9.86 -1.46 -9.83
C ILE A 113 11.15 -0.71 -9.43
N ALA A 114 12.32 -1.18 -9.86
CA ALA A 114 13.59 -0.54 -9.60
C ALA A 114 13.64 0.87 -10.23
N ARG A 115 13.21 1.03 -11.48
CA ARG A 115 13.10 2.35 -12.14
C ARG A 115 12.18 3.31 -11.38
N GLN A 116 11.05 2.82 -10.88
CA GLN A 116 10.13 3.63 -10.07
C GLN A 116 10.68 3.98 -8.68
N SER A 117 11.71 3.28 -8.22
CA SER A 117 12.31 3.52 -6.91
C SER A 117 13.44 4.54 -6.97
N MET A 118 14.05 4.68 -8.14
CA MET A 118 15.16 5.59 -8.40
C MET A 118 14.67 6.99 -8.74
N ASP A 119 15.36 8.01 -8.23
CA ASP A 119 15.08 9.39 -8.63
C ASP A 119 15.74 9.75 -9.96
N LYS A 120 15.25 10.83 -10.59
CA LYS A 120 15.80 11.35 -11.86
C LYS A 120 17.32 11.56 -11.77
N LYS A 121 17.81 12.09 -10.65
CA LYS A 121 19.24 12.32 -10.40
C LYS A 121 20.07 11.04 -10.44
N GLU A 122 19.56 9.95 -9.86
CA GLU A 122 20.27 8.66 -9.85
C GLU A 122 20.28 8.03 -11.24
N SER A 123 19.17 8.19 -11.98
CA SER A 123 19.07 7.75 -13.37
C SER A 123 20.05 8.52 -14.27
N GLU A 124 20.17 9.83 -14.06
CA GLU A 124 21.11 10.73 -14.77
C GLU A 124 22.58 10.46 -14.40
N ALA A 125 22.84 10.00 -13.17
CA ALA A 125 24.17 9.59 -12.71
C ALA A 125 24.63 8.22 -13.25
N GLY A 126 23.83 7.59 -14.13
CA GLY A 126 24.19 6.34 -14.79
C GLY A 126 23.98 5.08 -13.94
N ALA A 127 23.33 5.18 -12.78
CA ALA A 127 22.99 4.01 -11.98
C ALA A 127 21.99 3.12 -12.74
N SER A 128 22.29 1.82 -12.86
CA SER A 128 21.41 0.90 -13.56
C SER A 128 20.37 0.30 -12.61
N PRO A 129 19.07 0.26 -12.99
CA PRO A 129 18.05 -0.47 -12.24
C PRO A 129 18.42 -1.95 -11.99
N ARG A 130 19.21 -2.55 -12.90
CA ARG A 130 19.71 -3.92 -12.73
C ARG A 130 20.72 -4.05 -11.60
N ASP A 131 21.51 -3.02 -11.32
CA ASP A 131 22.49 -3.05 -10.23
C ASP A 131 21.79 -3.17 -8.88
N LEU A 132 20.65 -2.49 -8.73
CA LEU A 132 19.79 -2.58 -7.55
C LEU A 132 19.30 -4.02 -7.36
N ILE A 133 18.76 -4.63 -8.41
CA ILE A 133 18.29 -6.03 -8.39
C ILE A 133 19.44 -6.98 -8.03
N VAL A 134 20.63 -6.77 -8.62
CA VAL A 134 21.82 -7.58 -8.33
C VAL A 134 22.27 -7.43 -6.88
N ARG A 135 22.23 -6.24 -6.29
CA ARG A 135 22.51 -6.04 -4.85
C ARG A 135 21.56 -6.85 -3.98
N PHE A 136 20.25 -6.76 -4.24
CA PHE A 136 19.24 -7.51 -3.48
C PHE A 136 19.41 -9.03 -3.65
N ASN A 137 19.79 -9.50 -4.84
CA ASN A 137 20.10 -10.91 -5.07
C ASN A 137 21.36 -11.36 -4.31
N LYS A 138 22.45 -10.57 -4.37
CA LYS A 138 23.71 -10.86 -3.66
C LYS A 138 23.52 -10.86 -2.14
N SER A 139 22.68 -9.98 -1.61
CA SER A 139 22.36 -9.93 -0.18
C SER A 139 21.49 -11.10 0.30
N GLY A 140 20.97 -11.95 -0.60
CA GLY A 140 20.05 -13.01 -0.20
C GLY A 140 18.71 -12.48 0.30
N TRP A 141 18.26 -11.34 -0.19
CA TRP A 141 16.91 -10.81 0.06
C TRP A 141 15.97 -11.11 -1.11
N LEU A 142 16.52 -11.40 -2.29
CA LEU A 142 15.81 -11.76 -3.50
C LEU A 142 16.42 -13.04 -4.10
N PHE A 143 15.62 -14.08 -4.27
CA PHE A 143 16.04 -15.38 -4.79
C PHE A 143 15.41 -15.65 -6.15
N ASN A 144 16.05 -16.49 -6.95
CA ASN A 144 15.39 -17.10 -8.10
C ASN A 144 14.43 -18.20 -7.60
N GLY A 145 13.36 -18.47 -8.35
CA GLY A 145 12.46 -19.56 -8.04
C GLY A 145 13.16 -20.92 -8.09
N THR A 146 12.64 -21.86 -7.32
CA THR A 146 13.29 -23.14 -7.00
C THR A 146 12.82 -24.29 -7.90
N THR A 147 11.71 -24.11 -8.63
CA THR A 147 11.14 -25.14 -9.51
C THR A 147 11.51 -24.88 -10.98
N GLN A 148 11.36 -25.90 -11.84
CA GLN A 148 11.62 -25.72 -13.28
C GLN A 148 10.74 -24.62 -13.90
N GLN A 149 9.52 -24.46 -13.41
CA GLN A 149 8.57 -23.46 -13.89
C GLN A 149 8.89 -22.05 -13.35
N THR A 150 9.49 -21.95 -12.16
CA THR A 150 9.78 -20.66 -11.50
C THR A 150 11.25 -20.23 -11.58
N ARG A 151 12.15 -21.03 -12.18
CA ARG A 151 13.61 -20.78 -12.22
C ARG A 151 14.04 -19.41 -12.79
N TYR A 152 13.20 -18.79 -13.60
CA TYR A 152 13.44 -17.46 -14.20
C TYR A 152 12.69 -16.33 -13.49
N LEU A 153 11.88 -16.68 -12.50
CA LEU A 153 11.16 -15.75 -11.66
C LEU A 153 11.95 -15.50 -10.39
N TYR A 154 11.68 -14.37 -9.76
CA TYR A 154 12.30 -13.95 -8.51
C TYR A 154 11.28 -13.91 -7.39
N GLN A 155 11.71 -14.16 -6.16
CA GLN A 155 10.87 -14.10 -4.96
C GLN A 155 11.66 -13.56 -3.77
N VAL A 156 10.98 -12.79 -2.92
CA VAL A 156 11.49 -12.39 -1.60
C VAL A 156 10.96 -13.37 -0.56
N PRO A 157 11.80 -13.91 0.34
CA PRO A 157 11.34 -14.82 1.39
C PRO A 157 10.29 -14.17 2.31
N GLN A 158 9.27 -14.93 2.69
CA GLN A 158 8.11 -14.38 3.38
C GLN A 158 8.42 -13.91 4.81
N ASP A 159 9.18 -14.71 5.56
CA ASP A 159 9.71 -14.34 6.87
C ASP A 159 10.57 -13.07 6.81
N LEU A 160 11.38 -12.90 5.76
CA LEU A 160 12.11 -11.67 5.53
C LEU A 160 11.18 -10.48 5.23
N LYS A 161 10.15 -10.63 4.38
CA LYS A 161 9.17 -9.56 4.15
C LYS A 161 8.57 -9.06 5.47
N LEU A 162 8.17 -9.98 6.36
CA LEU A 162 7.62 -9.63 7.67
C LEU A 162 8.63 -8.91 8.55
N ARG A 163 9.87 -9.42 8.61
CA ARG A 163 10.93 -8.84 9.44
C ARG A 163 11.37 -7.46 8.94
N PHE A 164 11.47 -7.25 7.63
CA PHE A 164 11.73 -5.92 7.07
C PHE A 164 10.64 -4.93 7.46
N ARG A 165 9.37 -5.32 7.38
CA ARG A 165 8.26 -4.46 7.79
C ARG A 165 8.35 -4.07 9.27
N ASP A 166 8.69 -5.01 10.15
CA ASP A 166 8.86 -4.76 11.58
C ASP A 166 9.99 -3.77 11.89
N VAL A 167 11.16 -3.98 11.25
CA VAL A 167 12.31 -3.08 11.40
C VAL A 167 12.02 -1.69 10.86
N LEU A 168 11.42 -1.59 9.67
CA LEU A 168 11.03 -0.29 9.09
C LEU A 168 9.98 0.40 9.95
N SER A 169 8.94 -0.32 10.41
CA SER A 169 7.93 0.24 11.31
C SER A 169 8.55 0.81 12.59
N THR A 170 9.46 0.07 13.20
CA THR A 170 10.18 0.51 14.41
C THR A 170 11.04 1.74 14.13
N HIS A 171 11.76 1.76 13.02
CA HIS A 171 12.61 2.88 12.62
C HIS A 171 11.80 4.16 12.37
N LEU A 172 10.73 4.06 11.59
CA LEU A 172 9.86 5.18 11.26
C LEU A 172 9.21 5.74 12.54
N ARG A 173 8.63 4.87 13.38
CA ARG A 173 8.02 5.27 14.65
C ARG A 173 8.99 5.96 15.61
N ALA A 174 10.26 5.55 15.63
CA ALA A 174 11.27 6.18 16.48
C ALA A 174 11.55 7.65 16.11
N GLY A 175 11.25 8.05 14.87
CA GLY A 175 11.44 9.41 14.40
C GLY A 175 10.19 10.30 14.45
N ILE A 176 9.10 9.82 15.05
CA ILE A 176 7.84 10.55 15.18
C ILE A 176 7.83 11.40 16.44
N ALA A 177 7.51 12.68 16.28
CA ALA A 177 7.25 13.59 17.40
C ALA A 177 5.77 13.49 17.78
N LYS A 178 5.54 12.97 18.99
CA LYS A 178 4.20 12.80 19.56
C LYS A 178 3.77 14.05 20.30
N THR A 179 2.47 14.31 20.26
CA THR A 179 1.80 15.43 20.92
C THR A 179 0.67 14.92 21.80
N THR A 180 0.17 15.77 22.68
CA THR A 180 -1.11 15.51 23.36
C THR A 180 -2.28 15.75 22.40
N GLU A 181 -3.47 15.34 22.81
CA GLU A 181 -4.68 15.64 22.06
C GLU A 181 -4.85 17.16 21.89
N PRO A 182 -5.04 17.66 20.65
CA PRO A 182 -5.24 19.07 20.41
C PRO A 182 -6.61 19.52 20.95
N PRO A 183 -6.76 20.81 21.34
CA PRO A 183 -8.00 21.34 21.89
C PRO A 183 -9.17 21.31 20.89
N MET A 184 -8.87 21.34 19.59
CA MET A 184 -9.83 21.21 18.51
C MET A 184 -9.22 20.39 17.38
N TYR A 185 -10.01 19.46 16.84
CA TYR A 185 -9.65 18.68 15.67
C TYR A 185 -10.85 18.44 14.77
N ARG A 186 -10.56 18.21 13.49
CA ARG A 186 -11.52 17.81 12.46
C ARG A 186 -11.51 16.29 12.33
N ASP A 187 -12.69 15.70 12.42
CA ASP A 187 -12.98 14.30 12.12
C ASP A 187 -14.20 14.25 11.19
N GLU A 188 -14.06 13.62 10.03
CA GLU A 188 -15.12 13.52 9.04
C GLU A 188 -15.85 12.18 9.06
N TYR A 189 -15.43 11.24 9.91
CA TYR A 189 -16.03 9.92 10.05
C TYR A 189 -16.33 9.29 8.68
N HIS A 190 -17.59 8.96 8.40
CA HIS A 190 -18.00 8.36 7.14
C HIS A 190 -18.76 9.35 6.24
N LEU A 191 -18.58 10.66 6.41
CA LEU A 191 -19.33 11.69 5.68
C LEU A 191 -19.15 11.61 4.15
N LEU A 192 -18.06 11.02 3.65
CA LEU A 192 -17.87 10.90 2.19
C LEU A 192 -18.92 10.00 1.54
N ALA A 193 -19.32 8.91 2.20
CA ALA A 193 -20.40 8.05 1.71
C ALA A 193 -21.78 8.74 1.80
N ASP A 194 -22.00 9.59 2.80
CA ASP A 194 -23.23 10.40 2.86
C ASP A 194 -23.25 11.47 1.77
N ASP A 195 -22.12 12.13 1.54
CA ASP A 195 -21.96 13.13 0.47
C ASP A 195 -22.13 12.52 -0.92
N LEU A 196 -21.72 11.27 -1.13
CA LEU A 196 -22.07 10.54 -2.35
C LEU A 196 -23.59 10.45 -2.54
N LYS A 197 -24.33 10.11 -1.49
CA LYS A 197 -25.80 10.02 -1.56
C LYS A 197 -26.44 11.38 -1.81
N LEU A 198 -25.98 12.42 -1.10
CA LEU A 198 -26.46 13.79 -1.31
C LEU A 198 -26.18 14.26 -2.74
N PHE A 199 -25.00 13.96 -3.28
CA PHE A 199 -24.69 14.26 -4.68
C PHE A 199 -25.65 13.53 -5.64
N LEU A 200 -25.89 12.23 -5.46
CA LEU A 200 -26.81 11.48 -6.31
C LEU A 200 -28.26 11.99 -6.21
N GLN A 201 -28.72 12.36 -5.00
CA GLN A 201 -30.03 12.99 -4.78
C GLN A 201 -30.11 14.36 -5.46
N PHE A 202 -29.05 15.15 -5.38
CA PHE A 202 -28.97 16.44 -6.06
C PHE A 202 -29.12 16.28 -7.58
N VAL A 203 -28.41 15.31 -8.17
CA VAL A 203 -28.52 14.97 -9.61
C VAL A 203 -29.92 14.46 -9.98
N GLN A 204 -30.61 13.76 -9.07
CA GLN A 204 -31.99 13.31 -9.29
C GLN A 204 -32.99 14.48 -9.37
N GLN A 205 -32.77 15.50 -8.54
CA GLN A 205 -33.73 16.60 -8.33
C GLN A 205 -33.49 17.80 -9.25
N HIS A 206 -32.30 17.91 -9.84
CA HIS A 206 -31.89 19.07 -10.61
C HIS A 206 -31.40 18.68 -12.00
N GLU A 207 -31.79 19.44 -13.01
CA GLU A 207 -31.19 19.34 -14.33
C GLU A 207 -29.84 20.07 -14.34
N ILE A 208 -28.75 19.30 -14.47
CA ILE A 208 -27.39 19.83 -14.42
C ILE A 208 -26.81 19.86 -15.83
N ALA A 209 -26.66 21.07 -16.37
CA ALA A 209 -26.02 21.29 -17.65
C ALA A 209 -24.50 21.09 -17.56
N LEU A 210 -23.94 20.46 -18.59
CA LEU A 210 -22.51 20.24 -18.80
C LEU A 210 -22.02 21.12 -19.95
N ASN A 211 -20.75 21.51 -19.91
CA ASN A 211 -20.07 22.14 -21.04
C ASN A 211 -19.66 21.10 -22.10
N ALA A 212 -19.03 21.56 -23.18
CA ALA A 212 -18.58 20.69 -24.28
C ALA A 212 -17.55 19.63 -23.83
N GLU A 213 -16.82 19.91 -22.76
CA GLU A 213 -15.85 19.01 -22.14
C GLU A 213 -16.48 18.03 -21.12
N GLY A 214 -17.81 18.08 -20.92
CA GLY A 214 -18.52 17.21 -19.98
C GLY A 214 -18.42 17.64 -18.51
N MET A 215 -18.07 18.90 -18.25
CA MET A 215 -17.91 19.46 -16.90
C MET A 215 -19.07 20.37 -16.52
N MET A 216 -19.45 20.35 -15.25
CA MET A 216 -20.50 21.21 -14.71
C MET A 216 -20.07 22.67 -14.68
N TYR A 217 -21.00 23.57 -14.99
CA TYR A 217 -20.76 25.00 -14.85
C TYR A 217 -20.56 25.39 -13.37
N ARG A 218 -19.79 26.46 -13.14
CA ARG A 218 -19.41 26.92 -11.80
C ARG A 218 -20.60 27.11 -10.84
N ARG A 219 -21.76 27.56 -11.35
CA ARG A 219 -22.98 27.72 -10.55
C ARG A 219 -23.47 26.38 -9.99
N SER A 220 -23.55 25.35 -10.83
CA SER A 220 -23.95 24.01 -10.39
C SER A 220 -22.93 23.40 -9.43
N GLN A 221 -21.64 23.62 -9.68
CA GLN A 221 -20.59 23.19 -8.73
C GLN A 221 -20.79 23.85 -7.36
N GLN A 222 -21.05 25.15 -7.31
CA GLN A 222 -21.29 25.87 -6.06
C GLN A 222 -22.53 25.37 -5.31
N GLN A 223 -23.64 25.15 -6.03
CA GLN A 223 -24.86 24.59 -5.43
C GLN A 223 -24.63 23.20 -4.84
N ILE A 224 -23.84 22.36 -5.51
CA ILE A 224 -23.46 21.06 -4.96
C ILE A 224 -22.60 21.23 -3.71
N MET A 225 -21.60 22.13 -3.73
CA MET A 225 -20.74 22.38 -2.56
C MET A 225 -21.53 22.90 -1.35
N GLU A 226 -22.63 23.63 -1.57
CA GLU A 226 -23.56 24.08 -0.53
C GLU A 226 -24.49 22.96 -0.02
N HIS A 227 -24.66 21.89 -0.82
CA HIS A 227 -25.52 20.75 -0.49
C HIS A 227 -24.79 19.64 0.28
N LEU A 228 -23.48 19.48 0.08
CA LEU A 228 -22.67 18.47 0.77
C LEU A 228 -22.38 18.84 2.22
N HIS A 229 -22.11 17.86 3.07
CA HIS A 229 -21.68 18.10 4.46
C HIS A 229 -20.32 18.81 4.50
N ILE A 230 -19.42 18.46 3.57
CA ILE A 230 -18.10 19.07 3.46
C ILE A 230 -18.04 19.89 2.18
N SER A 231 -18.07 21.21 2.36
CA SER A 231 -17.87 22.18 1.28
C SER A 231 -16.37 22.36 1.00
N GLU A 232 -15.98 22.35 -0.28
CA GLU A 232 -14.62 22.67 -0.71
C GLU A 232 -14.61 23.92 -1.59
N GLU A 233 -13.51 24.66 -1.54
CA GLU A 233 -13.30 25.78 -2.46
C GLU A 233 -13.21 25.28 -3.90
N LEU A 234 -14.01 25.88 -4.79
CA LEU A 234 -14.00 25.54 -6.20
C LEU A 234 -12.63 25.82 -6.83
N VAL A 235 -12.20 24.94 -7.73
CA VAL A 235 -10.93 25.10 -8.45
C VAL A 235 -10.87 26.47 -9.14
N GLY A 236 -9.79 27.18 -8.88
CA GLY A 236 -9.50 28.48 -9.49
C GLY A 236 -9.00 28.35 -10.93
N LYS A 237 -8.86 29.48 -11.62
CA LYS A 237 -8.27 29.53 -12.97
C LYS A 237 -6.74 29.36 -13.00
N ALA A 238 -6.10 29.37 -11.84
CA ALA A 238 -4.66 29.29 -11.69
C ALA A 238 -4.26 27.96 -11.02
N GLY A 239 -3.21 27.34 -11.55
CA GLY A 239 -2.63 26.09 -11.01
C GLY A 239 -2.77 24.92 -11.98
N TRP A 240 -1.66 24.23 -12.22
CA TRP A 240 -1.63 23.02 -13.03
C TRP A 240 -2.08 21.81 -12.18
N ARG A 241 -3.26 21.24 -12.46
CA ARG A 241 -3.83 20.08 -11.74
C ARG A 241 -4.00 18.89 -12.68
N PHE A 242 -3.23 17.82 -12.48
CA PHE A 242 -3.20 16.66 -13.39
C PHE A 242 -2.98 15.34 -12.66
N GLY A 243 -3.52 14.26 -13.24
CA GLY A 243 -3.09 12.88 -12.98
C GLY A 243 -3.67 12.17 -11.75
N TYR A 244 -4.57 12.81 -11.00
CA TYR A 244 -5.25 12.21 -9.83
C TYR A 244 -6.72 11.83 -10.09
N GLY A 245 -7.09 11.62 -11.35
CA GLY A 245 -8.45 11.27 -11.76
C GLY A 245 -8.90 12.04 -13.00
N ARG A 246 -10.07 11.67 -13.53
CA ARG A 246 -10.65 12.29 -14.73
C ARG A 246 -11.05 13.74 -14.45
N SER A 247 -11.77 13.95 -13.35
CA SER A 247 -12.36 15.26 -13.03
C SER A 247 -11.52 16.12 -12.07
N PHE A 248 -10.35 15.62 -11.64
CA PHE A 248 -9.47 16.29 -10.68
C PHE A 248 -9.04 17.72 -11.07
N LYS A 249 -8.88 17.96 -12.38
CA LYS A 249 -8.46 19.27 -12.90
C LYS A 249 -9.57 20.32 -12.79
N ASP A 250 -10.83 19.89 -12.74
CA ASP A 250 -12.01 20.76 -12.82
C ASP A 250 -12.76 20.87 -11.49
N TYR A 251 -12.62 19.88 -10.62
CA TYR A 251 -13.31 19.79 -9.33
C TYR A 251 -12.34 19.71 -8.14
N PRO A 252 -12.77 20.16 -6.95
CA PRO A 252 -12.02 20.02 -5.71
C PRO A 252 -11.76 18.54 -5.34
N ASP A 253 -10.75 18.26 -4.52
CA ASP A 253 -10.18 16.91 -4.35
C ASP A 253 -11.21 15.86 -3.87
N ARG A 254 -12.03 16.18 -2.87
CA ARG A 254 -13.08 15.29 -2.35
C ARG A 254 -14.17 15.10 -3.39
N PHE A 255 -14.64 16.19 -3.99
CA PHE A 255 -15.74 16.13 -4.94
C PHE A 255 -15.35 15.44 -6.25
N ALA A 256 -14.12 15.64 -6.73
CA ALA A 256 -13.57 14.92 -7.88
C ALA A 256 -13.57 13.40 -7.63
N LEU A 257 -13.19 12.95 -6.44
CA LEU A 257 -13.25 11.53 -6.08
C LEU A 257 -14.70 11.01 -6.13
N LEU A 258 -15.67 11.74 -5.57
CA LEU A 258 -17.08 11.37 -5.61
C LEU A 258 -17.63 11.29 -7.04
N TYR A 259 -17.32 12.30 -7.86
CA TYR A 259 -17.75 12.37 -9.25
C TYR A 259 -17.17 11.23 -10.08
N ASP A 260 -15.85 11.01 -9.99
CA ASP A 260 -15.17 9.94 -10.71
C ASP A 260 -15.65 8.56 -10.26
N TYR A 261 -15.92 8.39 -8.96
CA TYR A 261 -16.50 7.15 -8.42
C TYR A 261 -17.91 6.91 -8.99
N ALA A 262 -18.78 7.91 -8.93
CA ALA A 262 -20.14 7.82 -9.44
C ALA A 262 -20.17 7.54 -10.95
N PHE A 263 -19.29 8.19 -11.71
CA PHE A 263 -19.15 7.96 -13.15
C PHE A 263 -18.61 6.55 -13.46
N HIS A 264 -17.52 6.14 -12.80
CA HIS A 264 -16.90 4.82 -13.01
C HIS A 264 -17.85 3.66 -12.71
N HIS A 265 -18.63 3.78 -11.63
CA HIS A 265 -19.64 2.80 -11.23
C HIS A 265 -20.99 2.98 -11.96
N ARG A 266 -21.05 3.87 -12.95
CA ARG A 266 -22.24 4.16 -13.77
C ARG A 266 -23.45 4.58 -12.95
N LEU A 267 -23.24 5.21 -11.80
CA LEU A 267 -24.30 5.79 -10.96
C LEU A 267 -24.89 7.05 -11.59
N VAL A 268 -24.06 7.79 -12.32
CA VAL A 268 -24.44 8.93 -13.15
C VAL A 268 -24.01 8.72 -14.60
N ARG A 269 -24.63 9.46 -15.52
CA ARG A 269 -24.29 9.47 -16.96
C ARG A 269 -24.27 10.90 -17.48
N GLU A 270 -23.29 11.17 -18.34
CA GLU A 270 -23.17 12.42 -19.09
C GLU A 270 -23.82 12.18 -20.46
N GLU A 271 -25.03 12.70 -20.69
CA GLU A 271 -25.81 12.45 -21.91
C GLU A 271 -26.45 13.75 -22.42
N GLN A 272 -26.29 14.01 -23.72
CA GLN A 272 -26.85 15.19 -24.41
C GLN A 272 -26.50 16.54 -23.71
N GLY A 273 -25.29 16.65 -23.15
CA GLY A 273 -24.85 17.86 -22.43
C GLY A 273 -25.50 18.03 -21.05
N THR A 274 -26.09 16.96 -20.49
CA THR A 274 -26.67 16.97 -19.13
C THR A 274 -26.12 15.81 -18.30
N LEU A 275 -25.99 16.02 -16.99
CA LEU A 275 -25.68 14.95 -16.04
C LEU A 275 -26.99 14.37 -15.51
N ARG A 276 -27.15 13.04 -15.61
CA ARG A 276 -28.36 12.34 -15.18
C ARG A 276 -28.04 11.19 -14.25
N LEU A 277 -28.94 10.94 -13.30
CA LEU A 277 -28.89 9.76 -12.45
C LEU A 277 -29.25 8.53 -13.27
N SER A 278 -28.54 7.42 -13.04
CA SER A 278 -28.86 6.13 -13.66
C SER A 278 -29.70 5.25 -12.72
N PRO A 279 -30.33 4.17 -13.20
CA PRO A 279 -30.99 3.20 -12.34
C PRO A 279 -30.07 2.63 -11.24
N ALA A 280 -28.80 2.38 -11.56
CA ALA A 280 -27.82 1.92 -10.57
C ALA A 280 -27.52 3.01 -9.52
N GLY A 281 -27.61 4.29 -9.90
CA GLY A 281 -27.52 5.41 -8.98
C GLY A 281 -28.71 5.51 -8.02
N GLU A 282 -29.92 5.24 -8.50
CA GLU A 282 -31.13 5.16 -7.67
C GLU A 282 -31.03 4.04 -6.64
N ASP A 283 -30.64 2.83 -7.07
CA ASP A 283 -30.41 1.69 -6.17
C ASP A 283 -29.36 2.02 -5.09
N LYS A 284 -28.38 2.87 -5.43
CA LYS A 284 -27.29 3.24 -4.53
C LYS A 284 -27.73 4.09 -3.34
N LEU A 285 -28.86 4.80 -3.43
CA LEU A 285 -29.35 5.64 -2.34
C LEU A 285 -29.64 4.83 -1.06
N GLY A 286 -30.00 3.55 -1.20
CA GLY A 286 -30.25 2.62 -0.10
C GLY A 286 -29.03 1.88 0.46
N ALA A 287 -27.82 2.07 -0.12
CA ALA A 287 -26.65 1.25 0.23
C ALA A 287 -26.14 1.47 1.67
N GLU A 288 -25.56 0.42 2.26
CA GLU A 288 -24.93 0.49 3.58
C GLU A 288 -23.67 1.36 3.56
N LYS A 289 -23.60 2.31 4.50
CA LYS A 289 -22.55 3.33 4.58
C LYS A 289 -21.14 2.75 4.73
N THR A 290 -20.96 1.75 5.60
CA THR A 290 -19.65 1.16 5.89
C THR A 290 -19.07 0.43 4.67
N ALA A 291 -19.89 -0.40 4.01
CA ALA A 291 -19.51 -1.10 2.80
C ALA A 291 -19.09 -0.11 1.70
N GLU A 292 -19.80 1.01 1.59
CA GLU A 292 -19.51 2.05 0.60
C GLU A 292 -18.18 2.74 0.84
N MET A 293 -17.86 3.07 2.09
CA MET A 293 -16.59 3.70 2.45
C MET A 293 -15.37 2.85 2.05
N ILE A 294 -15.49 1.51 2.11
CA ILE A 294 -14.42 0.60 1.69
C ILE A 294 -14.25 0.63 0.18
N GLN A 295 -15.35 0.70 -0.57
CA GLN A 295 -15.30 0.80 -2.02
C GLN A 295 -14.70 2.15 -2.45
N LEU A 296 -15.08 3.25 -1.80
CA LEU A 296 -14.49 4.57 -2.00
C LEU A 296 -12.98 4.58 -1.70
N PHE A 297 -12.56 3.98 -0.59
CA PHE A 297 -11.15 3.82 -0.23
C PHE A 297 -10.37 3.03 -1.30
N ARG A 298 -10.88 1.85 -1.70
CA ARG A 298 -10.26 1.01 -2.74
C ARG A 298 -10.21 1.72 -4.08
N PHE A 299 -11.26 2.47 -4.42
CA PHE A 299 -11.32 3.26 -5.63
C PHE A 299 -10.28 4.39 -5.60
N TRP A 300 -10.16 5.13 -4.50
CA TRP A 300 -9.12 6.16 -4.33
C TRP A 300 -7.71 5.58 -4.54
N LEU A 301 -7.38 4.46 -3.89
CA LEU A 301 -6.10 3.78 -4.07
C LEU A 301 -5.83 3.44 -5.55
N ARG A 302 -6.84 2.93 -6.26
CA ARG A 302 -6.73 2.58 -7.68
C ARG A 302 -6.58 3.82 -8.56
N LEU A 303 -7.37 4.85 -8.30
CA LEU A 303 -7.42 6.09 -9.07
C LEU A 303 -6.08 6.83 -8.99
N TYR A 304 -5.47 6.87 -7.80
CA TYR A 304 -4.23 7.62 -7.55
C TYR A 304 -2.97 6.81 -7.83
N LYS A 305 -3.07 5.49 -8.05
CA LYS A 305 -1.92 4.59 -8.29
C LYS A 305 -1.00 5.03 -9.43
N GLY A 306 -1.54 5.68 -10.47
CA GLY A 306 -0.72 6.19 -11.58
C GLY A 306 0.22 7.32 -11.15
N ALA A 307 -0.26 8.20 -10.27
CA ALA A 307 0.49 9.33 -9.75
C ALA A 307 1.36 8.99 -8.53
N ILE A 308 0.87 8.07 -7.69
CA ILE A 308 1.53 7.63 -6.45
C ILE A 308 1.57 6.10 -6.46
N PRO A 309 2.54 5.47 -7.15
CA PRO A 309 2.59 4.01 -7.32
C PRO A 309 2.58 3.21 -6.01
N ASN A 310 3.18 3.78 -4.97
CA ASN A 310 3.34 3.19 -3.65
C ASN A 310 2.32 3.69 -2.61
N LEU A 311 1.21 4.28 -3.03
CA LEU A 311 0.19 4.87 -2.14
C LEU A 311 -0.25 3.94 -1.01
N SER A 312 -0.51 2.67 -1.30
CA SER A 312 -0.91 1.69 -0.27
C SER A 312 0.13 1.55 0.85
N SER A 313 1.42 1.58 0.50
CA SER A 313 2.50 1.51 1.51
C SER A 313 2.56 2.79 2.34
N ILE A 314 2.37 3.95 1.73
CA ILE A 314 2.40 5.24 2.42
C ILE A 314 1.23 5.36 3.40
N VAL A 315 0.05 4.91 3.00
CA VAL A 315 -1.14 4.82 3.87
C VAL A 315 -0.88 3.89 5.05
N TYR A 316 -0.28 2.71 4.79
CA TYR A 316 0.10 1.78 5.85
C TYR A 316 1.08 2.42 6.85
N TRP A 317 2.18 3.01 6.36
CA TRP A 317 3.18 3.63 7.23
C TRP A 317 2.65 4.83 8.00
N THR A 318 1.76 5.62 7.39
CA THR A 318 1.07 6.70 8.09
C THR A 318 0.20 6.15 9.23
N GLY A 319 -0.47 5.01 9.03
CA GLY A 319 -1.21 4.30 10.08
C GLY A 319 -0.34 3.83 11.24
N GLU A 320 0.83 3.24 10.93
CA GLU A 320 1.78 2.79 11.95
C GLU A 320 2.35 3.97 12.76
N CYS A 321 2.64 5.10 12.09
CA CYS A 321 3.27 6.27 12.70
C CYS A 321 2.30 7.18 13.44
N ALA A 322 1.05 7.29 12.99
CA ALA A 322 0.04 8.19 13.55
C ALA A 322 -0.98 7.46 14.45
N SER A 323 -0.60 6.36 15.09
CA SER A 323 -1.48 5.66 16.05
C SER A 323 -1.86 6.53 17.27
N GLU A 324 -0.99 7.47 17.60
CA GLU A 324 -1.21 8.56 18.56
C GLU A 324 -1.09 9.91 17.83
N TRP A 325 -1.54 10.99 18.47
CA TRP A 325 -1.39 12.34 17.92
C TRP A 325 0.08 12.66 17.64
N SER A 326 0.39 12.89 16.38
CA SER A 326 1.75 13.05 15.87
C SER A 326 1.85 14.32 15.03
N THR A 327 2.97 15.03 15.08
CA THR A 327 3.14 16.24 14.25
C THR A 327 3.20 15.87 12.77
N ALA A 328 2.53 16.66 11.93
CA ALA A 328 2.55 16.49 10.48
C ALA A 328 3.97 16.59 9.91
N GLU A 329 4.81 17.46 10.49
CA GLU A 329 6.21 17.62 10.09
C GLU A 329 7.02 16.33 10.32
N SER A 330 6.88 15.69 11.50
CA SER A 330 7.63 14.46 11.78
C SER A 330 7.14 13.29 10.92
N LEU A 331 5.83 13.22 10.65
CA LEU A 331 5.25 12.26 9.73
C LEU A 331 5.84 12.41 8.32
N PHE A 332 5.85 13.63 7.76
CA PHE A 332 6.45 13.87 6.45
C PHE A 332 7.96 13.60 6.46
N ARG A 333 8.68 13.96 7.52
CA ARG A 333 10.12 13.68 7.63
C ARG A 333 10.44 12.19 7.52
N GLN A 334 9.61 11.33 8.13
CA GLN A 334 9.80 9.88 8.11
C GLN A 334 9.28 9.22 6.81
N ILE A 335 8.14 9.69 6.28
CA ILE A 335 7.42 9.02 5.20
C ILE A 335 7.69 9.66 3.83
N GLY A 336 7.94 10.97 3.80
CA GLY A 336 8.28 11.75 2.61
C GLY A 336 9.41 11.15 1.76
N PRO A 337 10.47 10.55 2.33
CA PRO A 337 11.51 9.88 1.55
C PRO A 337 11.01 8.78 0.61
N PHE A 338 9.83 8.18 0.86
CA PHE A 338 9.21 7.19 -0.02
C PHE A 338 8.40 7.82 -1.17
N ILE A 339 8.17 9.13 -1.17
CA ILE A 339 7.28 9.81 -2.10
C ILE A 339 8.11 10.48 -3.20
N GLN A 340 7.84 10.13 -4.45
CA GLN A 340 8.42 10.82 -5.59
C GLN A 340 7.53 12.00 -6.01
N PRO A 341 8.13 13.16 -6.37
CA PRO A 341 7.40 14.26 -6.97
C PRO A 341 6.69 13.82 -8.27
N PHE A 342 5.51 14.39 -8.52
CA PHE A 342 4.69 14.04 -9.68
C PHE A 342 4.18 15.30 -10.38
N TYR A 343 4.62 15.49 -11.63
CA TYR A 343 4.44 16.73 -12.38
C TYR A 343 4.88 17.96 -11.57
N TYR A 344 3.91 18.74 -11.06
CA TYR A 344 4.12 19.98 -10.32
C TYR A 344 3.95 19.81 -8.80
N ASP A 345 3.45 18.66 -8.34
CA ASP A 345 3.31 18.38 -6.92
C ASP A 345 4.67 17.89 -6.36
N THR A 346 5.17 18.59 -5.35
CA THR A 346 6.32 18.15 -4.56
C THR A 346 5.95 16.94 -3.69
N ALA A 347 6.94 16.21 -3.19
CA ALA A 347 6.68 15.09 -2.27
C ALA A 347 5.85 15.53 -1.04
N GLU A 348 6.11 16.72 -0.53
CA GLU A 348 5.35 17.32 0.58
C GLU A 348 3.91 17.63 0.19
N ALA A 349 3.70 18.29 -0.96
CA ALA A 349 2.36 18.59 -1.45
C ALA A 349 1.54 17.32 -1.73
N ILE A 350 2.19 16.26 -2.21
CA ILE A 350 1.57 14.94 -2.38
C ILE A 350 1.15 14.38 -1.02
N TYR A 351 2.08 14.34 -0.06
CA TYR A 351 1.79 13.79 1.26
C TYR A 351 0.63 14.52 1.94
N ASP A 352 0.68 15.85 1.94
CA ASP A 352 -0.31 16.66 2.64
C ASP A 352 -1.67 16.64 1.94
N ASN A 353 -1.70 16.97 0.65
CA ASN A 353 -2.96 17.25 -0.04
C ASN A 353 -3.55 16.01 -0.72
N ARG A 354 -2.72 15.09 -1.22
CA ARG A 354 -3.19 13.93 -1.99
C ARG A 354 -3.31 12.68 -1.13
N ILE A 355 -2.64 12.65 0.02
CA ILE A 355 -2.64 11.52 0.94
C ILE A 355 -3.35 11.87 2.24
N VAL A 356 -2.79 12.73 3.09
CA VAL A 356 -3.33 13.03 4.43
C VAL A 356 -4.70 13.68 4.36
N LYS A 357 -4.90 14.70 3.51
CA LYS A 357 -6.22 15.32 3.31
C LYS A 357 -7.26 14.33 2.76
N MET A 358 -6.87 13.46 1.84
CA MET A 358 -7.78 12.43 1.32
C MET A 358 -8.09 11.35 2.37
N MET A 359 -7.12 10.99 3.20
CA MET A 359 -7.32 10.10 4.34
C MET A 359 -8.27 10.72 5.37
N LEU A 360 -8.24 12.04 5.59
CA LEU A 360 -9.23 12.75 6.41
C LEU A 360 -10.62 12.60 5.79
N HIS A 361 -10.75 12.86 4.48
CA HIS A 361 -12.03 12.69 3.77
C HIS A 361 -12.57 11.26 3.81
N LEU A 362 -11.69 10.27 3.82
CA LEU A 362 -12.03 8.86 3.94
C LEU A 362 -12.27 8.40 5.39
N GLY A 363 -12.23 9.32 6.37
CA GLY A 363 -12.43 9.03 7.79
C GLY A 363 -11.27 8.29 8.45
N MET A 364 -10.14 8.17 7.76
CA MET A 364 -9.00 7.39 8.23
C MET A 364 -8.21 8.16 9.27
N VAL A 365 -8.11 9.47 9.15
CA VAL A 365 -7.37 10.32 10.10
C VAL A 365 -8.22 11.46 10.62
N ARG A 366 -7.80 11.98 11.77
CA ARG A 366 -8.22 13.25 12.34
C ARG A 366 -7.06 14.23 12.21
N ILE A 367 -7.37 15.49 12.00
CA ILE A 367 -6.37 16.55 11.90
C ILE A 367 -6.72 17.64 12.91
N GLY A 368 -5.79 18.02 13.75
CA GLY A 368 -5.94 19.12 14.70
C GLY A 368 -4.79 20.10 14.63
N GLU A 369 -4.92 21.18 15.40
CA GLU A 369 -3.87 22.18 15.58
C GLU A 369 -3.38 22.14 17.02
N HIS A 370 -2.07 22.00 17.19
CA HIS A 370 -1.37 22.02 18.47
C HIS A 370 -0.38 23.20 18.49
N GLU A 371 0.20 23.52 19.65
CA GLU A 371 1.24 24.56 19.76
C GLU A 371 2.46 24.27 18.85
N GLU A 372 2.72 22.98 18.59
CA GLU A 372 3.79 22.48 17.72
C GLU A 372 3.39 22.44 16.23
N GLY A 373 2.19 22.94 15.89
CA GLY A 373 1.63 22.97 14.54
C GLY A 373 0.59 21.88 14.30
N ARG A 374 0.36 21.58 13.02
CA ARG A 374 -0.65 20.60 12.58
C ARG A 374 -0.33 19.20 13.09
N THR A 375 -1.30 18.55 13.72
CA THR A 375 -1.17 17.18 14.24
C THR A 375 -2.17 16.24 13.58
N VAL A 376 -1.79 14.98 13.46
CA VAL A 376 -2.56 13.93 12.79
C VAL A 376 -2.65 12.71 13.70
N GLN A 377 -3.83 12.10 13.75
CA GLN A 377 -4.05 10.81 14.40
C GLN A 377 -4.91 9.90 13.53
N MET A 378 -4.52 8.64 13.42
CA MET A 378 -5.28 7.57 12.78
C MET A 378 -6.50 7.19 13.62
N THR A 379 -7.67 7.08 12.99
CA THR A 379 -8.87 6.57 13.65
C THR A 379 -8.83 5.04 13.73
N ALA A 380 -9.64 4.43 14.60
CA ALA A 380 -9.79 2.97 14.63
C ALA A 380 -10.26 2.38 13.28
N TRP A 381 -11.06 3.14 12.53
CA TRP A 381 -11.46 2.81 11.17
C TRP A 381 -10.26 2.86 10.21
N GLY A 382 -9.51 3.95 10.24
CA GLY A 382 -8.30 4.13 9.43
C GLY A 382 -7.25 3.06 9.66
N THR A 383 -7.00 2.68 10.92
CA THR A 383 -6.08 1.59 11.27
C THR A 383 -6.48 0.26 10.63
N ARG A 384 -7.79 -0.07 10.63
CA ARG A 384 -8.30 -1.30 9.99
C ARG A 384 -8.12 -1.26 8.47
N LEU A 385 -8.44 -0.13 7.84
CA LEU A 385 -8.24 0.03 6.39
C LEU A 385 -6.77 0.00 5.99
N ALA A 386 -5.90 0.72 6.71
CA ALA A 386 -4.47 0.75 6.48
C ALA A 386 -3.87 -0.67 6.60
N ALA A 387 -4.31 -1.47 7.58
CA ALA A 387 -3.88 -2.86 7.72
C ALA A 387 -4.20 -3.73 6.48
N SER A 388 -5.27 -3.42 5.75
CA SER A 388 -5.63 -4.10 4.50
C SER A 388 -4.64 -3.83 3.37
N CYS A 389 -3.93 -2.69 3.40
CA CYS A 389 -2.87 -2.35 2.42
C CYS A 389 -1.71 -3.35 2.42
N ARG A 390 -1.54 -4.16 3.46
CA ARG A 390 -0.52 -5.23 3.52
C ARG A 390 -0.76 -6.37 2.53
N SER A 391 -1.99 -6.50 2.03
CA SER A 391 -2.49 -7.69 1.35
C SER A 391 -3.38 -7.39 0.15
N ILE A 392 -3.35 -6.18 -0.43
CA ILE A 392 -4.15 -5.87 -1.61
C ILE A 392 -3.49 -6.53 -2.84
N SER A 393 -3.61 -7.86 -2.91
CA SER A 393 -3.68 -8.60 -4.16
C SER A 393 -4.93 -8.16 -4.91
N GLY A 394 -4.81 -8.08 -6.23
CA GLY A 394 -5.98 -8.03 -7.09
C GLY A 394 -6.95 -9.13 -6.68
N ASP A 395 -8.23 -8.79 -6.75
CA ASP A 395 -9.41 -9.56 -6.37
C ASP A 395 -9.96 -9.43 -4.94
N VAL A 396 -11.25 -9.13 -4.98
CA VAL A 396 -12.18 -8.77 -3.92
C VAL A 396 -12.36 -9.97 -3.01
N THR A 397 -11.53 -10.10 -1.98
CA THR A 397 -12.03 -10.72 -0.75
C THR A 397 -12.86 -9.66 -0.01
N PRO A 398 -14.13 -9.94 0.33
CA PRO A 398 -14.87 -9.08 1.23
C PRO A 398 -14.08 -8.99 2.53
N ILE A 399 -13.78 -7.78 2.97
CA ILE A 399 -13.43 -7.58 4.37
C ILE A 399 -14.73 -7.93 5.11
N MET A 400 -14.78 -9.13 5.69
CA MET A 400 -15.89 -9.54 6.53
C MET A 400 -15.77 -8.75 7.83
N PHE A 401 -16.74 -7.88 8.11
CA PHE A 401 -16.87 -7.25 9.42
C PHE A 401 -17.76 -8.15 10.26
N ASP A 402 -17.25 -8.60 11.40
CA ASP A 402 -18.13 -9.11 12.45
C ASP A 402 -19.05 -7.96 12.90
N LYS A 403 -20.34 -8.28 13.00
CA LYS A 403 -21.44 -7.36 13.28
C LYS A 403 -21.33 -6.65 14.62
#